data_AF-A0A6F8YQ36-F1
#
_entry.id   AF-A0A6F8YQ36-F1
#
_cell.length_a   1.000
_cell.length_b   1.000
_cell.length_c   1.000
_cell.angle_alpha   90.00
_cell.angle_beta   90.00
_cell.angle_gamma   90.00
#
_symmetry.space_group_name_H-M   'P 1'
#
loop_
_entity.id
_entity.type
_entity.pdbx_description
1 polymer ?
#
loop_
_entity_poly.entity_id
_entity_poly.type
_entity_poly.pdbx_seq_one_letter_code
_entity_poly.pdbx_strand_id
1 'polypeptide(L)'
;MLRAWEVAGASHGDWKLITDYGPLRKRDIGTYPGGYPGEPQTCTLPSLSRVPQHMAQNAVYDHTVDWVAYGKQPPAAPRIQTTDGVIARDSLGLALGGIRLAQHEAALRVNSGTNTGPGFCFLDGSSLPLTDAQLAALHPHVGSYVDKSVAATRAAVRAGYVPRDVTRDPAWYSDIRELVGEYAAAGRIPARTAADLERLLLRAERHGVAGNDGAAAVHLLLVVAASYKDIRGDRAARDAVLRPALALLKLID
;
A
#
# COMPACT_ATOMS: atom_id res chain seq x y z
N MET A 1 19.56 -14.64 20.45
CA MET A 1 18.19 -14.10 20.50
C MET A 1 17.62 -14.11 19.09
N LEU A 2 16.42 -14.64 18.88
CA LEU A 2 15.74 -14.64 17.58
C LEU A 2 15.33 -13.19 17.24
N ARG A 3 15.70 -12.71 16.03
CA ARG A 3 15.23 -11.42 15.51
C ARG A 3 13.96 -11.68 14.71
N ALA A 4 12.82 -11.25 15.24
CA ALA A 4 11.52 -11.41 14.61
C ALA A 4 11.01 -10.06 14.11
N TRP A 5 10.48 -10.04 12.90
CA TRP A 5 9.90 -8.85 12.29
C TRP A 5 8.40 -9.05 12.16
N GLU A 6 7.64 -8.14 12.74
CA GLU A 6 6.18 -8.17 12.73
C GLU A 6 5.71 -6.91 12.00
N VAL A 7 5.04 -7.08 10.86
CA VAL A 7 4.60 -5.95 10.03
C VAL A 7 3.19 -5.56 10.44
N ALA A 8 3.02 -4.34 10.96
CA ALA A 8 1.74 -3.87 11.45
C ALA A 8 0.74 -3.69 10.30
N GLY A 9 -0.46 -4.26 10.46
CA GLY A 9 -1.55 -4.16 9.48
C GLY A 9 -1.45 -5.15 8.30
N ALA A 10 -0.37 -5.93 8.18
CA ALA A 10 -0.22 -6.94 7.14
C ALA A 10 -1.06 -8.19 7.41
N SER A 11 -1.53 -8.86 6.35
CA SER A 11 -2.31 -10.09 6.38
C SER A 11 -1.61 -11.21 5.59
N HIS A 12 -2.00 -12.46 5.80
CA HIS A 12 -1.43 -13.57 5.03
C HIS A 12 -1.87 -13.50 3.56
N GLY A 13 -3.18 -13.37 3.32
CA GLY A 13 -3.73 -13.00 2.02
C GLY A 13 -3.76 -11.49 1.88
N ASP A 14 -2.63 -10.86 1.58
CA ASP A 14 -2.63 -9.44 1.24
C ASP A 14 -3.07 -9.20 -0.21
N TRP A 15 -3.30 -7.94 -0.54
CA TRP A 15 -3.79 -7.58 -1.87
C TRP A 15 -2.84 -8.03 -2.97
N LYS A 16 -1.55 -7.74 -2.82
CA LYS A 16 -0.54 -8.07 -3.82
C LYS A 16 -0.50 -9.57 -4.10
N LEU A 17 -0.48 -10.40 -3.05
CA LEU A 17 -0.47 -11.85 -3.20
C LEU A 17 -1.67 -12.27 -4.05
N ILE A 18 -2.89 -11.92 -3.62
CA ILE A 18 -4.11 -12.33 -4.30
C ILE A 18 -4.16 -11.86 -5.76
N THR A 19 -3.79 -10.61 -6.04
CA THR A 19 -3.81 -10.08 -7.41
C THR A 19 -2.75 -10.71 -8.30
N ASP A 20 -1.56 -11.00 -7.78
CA ASP A 20 -0.44 -11.51 -8.58
C ASP A 20 -0.63 -12.99 -8.95
N TYR A 21 -1.03 -13.84 -7.99
CA TYR A 21 -1.24 -15.27 -8.30
C TYR A 21 -2.63 -15.56 -8.85
N GLY A 22 -3.58 -14.63 -8.73
CA GLY A 22 -4.97 -14.82 -9.16
C GLY A 22 -5.11 -15.29 -10.62
N PRO A 23 -4.47 -14.65 -11.61
CA PRO A 23 -4.50 -15.10 -13.00
C PRO A 23 -3.93 -16.51 -13.20
N LEU A 24 -2.87 -16.87 -12.45
CA LEU A 24 -2.29 -18.22 -12.50
C LEU A 24 -3.27 -19.26 -11.94
N ARG A 25 -3.91 -18.96 -10.80
CA ARG A 25 -4.94 -19.83 -10.23
C ARG A 25 -6.13 -19.97 -11.18
N LYS A 26 -6.57 -18.89 -11.82
CA LYS A 26 -7.67 -18.93 -12.79
C LYS A 26 -7.33 -19.84 -13.98
N ARG A 27 -6.09 -19.76 -14.48
CA ARG A 27 -5.58 -20.63 -15.56
C ARG A 27 -5.55 -22.11 -15.13
N ASP A 28 -4.99 -22.40 -13.96
CA ASP A 28 -4.66 -23.78 -13.56
C ASP A 28 -5.80 -24.50 -12.84
N ILE A 29 -6.64 -23.76 -12.09
CA ILE A 29 -7.70 -24.30 -11.22
C ILE A 29 -9.10 -23.86 -11.70
N GLY A 30 -9.20 -22.92 -12.65
CA GLY A 30 -10.47 -22.46 -13.22
C GLY A 30 -11.21 -21.42 -12.36
N THR A 31 -10.69 -21.08 -11.18
CA THR A 31 -11.28 -20.09 -10.25
C THR A 31 -10.25 -19.07 -9.80
N TYR A 32 -10.72 -17.85 -9.53
CA TYR A 32 -9.90 -16.87 -8.82
C TYR A 32 -9.89 -17.17 -7.32
N PRO A 33 -8.85 -16.74 -6.60
CA PRO A 33 -8.84 -16.82 -5.15
C PRO A 33 -9.90 -15.92 -4.51
N GLY A 34 -10.28 -16.24 -3.27
CA GLY A 34 -11.16 -15.38 -2.48
C GLY A 34 -10.60 -13.97 -2.37
N GLY A 35 -11.46 -12.97 -2.43
CA GLY A 35 -11.07 -11.57 -2.35
C GLY A 35 -10.53 -10.96 -3.66
N TYR A 36 -10.32 -11.75 -4.72
CA TYR A 36 -9.82 -11.26 -6.01
C TYR A 36 -10.71 -10.14 -6.59
N PRO A 37 -10.14 -9.09 -7.22
CA PRO A 37 -10.93 -7.98 -7.77
C PRO A 37 -11.95 -8.44 -8.81
N GLY A 38 -13.20 -8.00 -8.66
CA GLY A 38 -14.32 -8.40 -9.53
C GLY A 38 -15.02 -9.69 -9.09
N GLU A 39 -14.49 -10.42 -8.12
CA GLU A 39 -15.15 -11.57 -7.51
C GLU A 39 -15.96 -11.16 -6.25
N PRO A 40 -16.97 -11.95 -5.87
CA PRO A 40 -17.74 -11.70 -4.66
C PRO A 40 -16.85 -11.63 -3.41
N GLN A 41 -17.03 -10.56 -2.61
CA GLN A 41 -16.41 -10.44 -1.30
C GLN A 41 -17.22 -11.26 -0.29
N THR A 42 -16.61 -12.31 0.26
CA THR A 42 -17.29 -13.24 1.19
C THR A 42 -16.95 -12.99 2.65
N CYS A 43 -15.91 -12.22 2.94
CA CYS A 43 -15.52 -11.87 4.30
C CYS A 43 -16.39 -10.74 4.87
N THR A 44 -16.45 -10.64 6.19
CA THR A 44 -17.25 -9.65 6.90
C THR A 44 -16.82 -8.22 6.56
N LEU A 45 -15.51 -7.98 6.52
CA LEU A 45 -14.92 -6.72 6.08
C LEU A 45 -14.32 -6.86 4.68
N PRO A 46 -14.17 -5.76 3.90
CA PRO A 46 -13.42 -5.77 2.65
C PRO A 46 -12.05 -6.42 2.87
N SER A 47 -11.84 -7.53 2.17
CA SER A 47 -10.71 -8.42 2.40
C SER A 47 -9.40 -7.81 1.88
N LEU A 48 -8.29 -8.43 2.29
CA LEU A 48 -6.94 -8.15 1.81
C LEU A 48 -6.36 -6.87 2.40
N SER A 49 -5.36 -6.98 3.27
CA SER A 49 -4.62 -5.78 3.69
C SER A 49 -3.92 -5.13 2.48
N ARG A 50 -3.78 -3.80 2.52
CA ARG A 50 -3.03 -3.00 1.54
C ARG A 50 -1.63 -2.62 2.06
N VAL A 51 -1.10 -3.37 3.02
CA VAL A 51 0.26 -3.16 3.53
C VAL A 51 1.22 -3.98 2.65
N PRO A 52 2.23 -3.37 2.01
CA PRO A 52 3.15 -4.07 1.11
C PRO A 52 4.21 -4.87 1.90
N GLN A 53 3.78 -5.90 2.62
CA GLN A 53 4.67 -6.71 3.46
C GLN A 53 5.74 -7.46 2.65
N HIS A 54 5.51 -7.69 1.35
CA HIS A 54 6.49 -8.31 0.46
C HIS A 54 7.79 -7.50 0.40
N MET A 55 7.73 -6.17 0.56
CA MET A 55 8.93 -5.35 0.66
C MET A 55 9.74 -5.69 1.92
N ALA A 56 9.07 -5.88 3.05
CA ALA A 56 9.73 -6.30 4.28
C ALA A 56 10.28 -7.73 4.19
N GLN A 57 9.52 -8.62 3.56
CA GLN A 57 9.96 -9.99 3.29
C GLN A 57 11.22 -10.02 2.39
N ASN A 58 11.26 -9.22 1.32
CA ASN A 58 12.43 -9.10 0.45
C ASN A 58 13.67 -8.64 1.24
N ALA A 59 13.51 -7.59 2.06
CA ALA A 59 14.60 -7.11 2.90
C ALA A 59 15.09 -8.18 3.90
N VAL A 60 14.19 -8.97 4.51
CA VAL A 60 14.56 -10.09 5.38
C VAL A 60 15.42 -11.11 4.63
N TYR A 61 15.10 -11.42 3.37
CA TYR A 61 15.90 -12.34 2.58
C TYR A 61 17.31 -11.79 2.29
N ASP A 62 17.42 -10.51 1.91
CA ASP A 62 18.71 -9.86 1.71
C ASP A 62 19.57 -9.91 2.98
N HIS A 63 19.00 -9.58 4.14
CA HIS A 63 19.71 -9.68 5.42
C HIS A 63 20.06 -11.11 5.80
N THR A 64 19.22 -12.08 5.42
CA THR A 64 19.51 -13.50 5.69
C THR A 64 20.72 -13.97 4.88
N VAL A 65 20.81 -13.57 3.61
CA VAL A 65 21.99 -13.82 2.78
C VAL A 65 23.24 -13.20 3.41
N ASP A 66 23.16 -11.93 3.81
CA ASP A 66 24.28 -11.23 4.44
C ASP A 66 24.70 -11.84 5.79
N TRP A 67 23.74 -12.36 6.54
CA TRP A 67 24.00 -13.03 7.81
C TRP A 67 24.72 -14.35 7.59
N VAL A 68 24.25 -15.18 6.66
CA VAL A 68 24.86 -16.49 6.37
C VAL A 68 26.23 -16.33 5.72
N ALA A 69 26.38 -15.42 4.76
CA ALA A 69 27.62 -15.25 4.00
C ALA A 69 28.70 -14.48 4.78
N TYR A 70 28.31 -13.47 5.57
CA TYR A 70 29.25 -12.51 6.16
C TYR A 70 29.10 -12.32 7.66
N GLY A 71 28.21 -13.06 8.34
CA GLY A 71 27.96 -12.90 9.78
C GLY A 71 27.26 -11.58 10.16
N LYS A 72 26.77 -10.80 9.19
CA LYS A 72 26.07 -9.53 9.43
C LYS A 72 24.62 -9.79 9.85
N GLN A 73 24.33 -9.66 11.14
CA GLN A 73 22.99 -9.93 11.65
C GLN A 73 21.94 -8.95 11.10
N PRO A 74 20.69 -9.41 10.84
CA PRO A 74 19.60 -8.51 10.45
C PRO A 74 19.33 -7.44 11.52
N PRO A 75 18.78 -6.27 11.18
CA PRO A 75 18.37 -5.29 12.16
C PRO A 75 17.28 -5.83 13.10
N ALA A 76 17.25 -5.32 14.33
CA ALA A 76 16.16 -5.60 15.26
C ALA A 76 14.92 -4.80 14.85
N ALA A 77 13.73 -5.32 15.13
CA ALA A 77 12.46 -4.65 14.86
C ALA A 77 11.62 -4.52 16.13
N PRO A 78 10.83 -3.45 16.27
CA PRO A 78 9.81 -3.37 17.31
C PRO A 78 8.84 -4.54 17.20
N ARG A 79 8.35 -5.03 18.34
CA ARG A 79 7.26 -6.01 18.39
C ARG A 79 5.91 -5.29 18.32
N ILE A 80 4.90 -5.96 17.77
CA ILE A 80 3.51 -5.54 17.91
C ILE A 80 3.18 -5.49 19.40
N GLN A 81 2.56 -4.40 19.83
CA GLN A 81 2.16 -4.24 21.21
C GLN A 81 0.91 -5.07 21.47
N THR A 82 0.93 -5.82 22.57
CA THR A 82 -0.19 -6.64 23.01
C THR A 82 -0.51 -6.39 24.48
N THR A 83 -1.79 -6.39 24.82
CA THR A 83 -2.30 -6.40 26.19
C THR A 83 -3.13 -7.67 26.34
N ASP A 84 -2.74 -8.56 27.27
CA ASP A 84 -3.40 -9.85 27.51
C ASP A 84 -3.61 -10.71 26.24
N GLY A 85 -2.60 -10.73 25.37
CA GLY A 85 -2.62 -11.47 24.10
C GLY A 85 -3.43 -10.79 22.99
N VAL A 86 -4.05 -9.63 23.25
CA VAL A 86 -4.80 -8.84 22.27
C VAL A 86 -3.92 -7.73 21.71
N ILE A 87 -3.91 -7.56 20.39
CA ILE A 87 -3.16 -6.47 19.73
C ILE A 87 -3.70 -5.11 20.19
N ALA A 88 -2.83 -4.29 20.77
CA ALA A 88 -3.13 -2.91 21.14
C ALA A 88 -3.25 -2.07 19.86
N ARG A 89 -4.27 -1.20 19.82
CA ARG A 89 -4.62 -0.38 18.65
C ARG A 89 -4.81 1.07 19.04
N ASP A 90 -4.54 1.98 18.12
CA ASP A 90 -4.88 3.40 18.29
C ASP A 90 -6.37 3.67 18.08
N SER A 91 -6.78 4.94 18.18
CA SER A 91 -8.16 5.38 18.00
C SER A 91 -8.72 5.16 16.60
N LEU A 92 -7.88 4.95 15.58
CA LEU A 92 -8.29 4.57 14.22
C LEU A 92 -8.38 3.05 14.05
N GLY A 93 -7.97 2.26 15.05
CA GLY A 93 -7.92 0.81 14.98
C GLY A 93 -6.63 0.25 14.38
N LEU A 94 -5.61 1.09 14.16
CA LEU A 94 -4.31 0.66 13.63
C LEU A 94 -3.48 0.02 14.74
N ALA A 95 -2.91 -1.16 14.48
CA ALA A 95 -2.07 -1.88 15.43
C ALA A 95 -0.84 -1.05 15.85
N LEU A 96 -0.54 -1.02 17.16
CA LEU A 96 0.62 -0.35 17.74
C LEU A 96 1.86 -1.25 17.72
N GLY A 97 3.05 -0.63 17.67
CA GLY A 97 4.32 -1.37 17.54
C GLY A 97 4.50 -1.99 16.15
N GLY A 98 5.40 -2.97 16.07
CA GLY A 98 5.78 -3.61 14.81
C GLY A 98 6.55 -2.68 13.86
N ILE A 99 6.86 -3.20 12.68
CA ILE A 99 7.29 -2.43 11.52
C ILE A 99 6.06 -1.76 10.93
N ARG A 100 6.00 -0.42 11.02
CA ARG A 100 4.90 0.39 10.49
C ARG A 100 5.34 1.05 9.20
N LEU A 101 4.98 0.44 8.06
CA LEU A 101 5.22 0.99 6.73
C LEU A 101 4.33 2.22 6.46
N ALA A 102 4.61 2.97 5.39
CA ALA A 102 3.90 4.20 5.08
C ALA A 102 2.38 4.00 4.93
N GLN A 103 1.93 2.87 4.40
CA GLN A 103 0.51 2.49 4.27
C GLN A 103 -0.20 2.34 5.63
N HIS A 104 0.56 2.07 6.70
CA HIS A 104 0.07 2.00 8.07
C HIS A 104 0.28 3.31 8.84
N GLU A 105 1.43 3.97 8.62
CA GLU A 105 1.80 5.19 9.34
C GLU A 105 1.10 6.44 8.79
N ALA A 106 1.08 6.62 7.47
CA ALA A 106 0.30 7.64 6.77
C ALA A 106 -1.00 7.02 6.22
N ALA A 107 -1.84 6.49 7.13
CA ALA A 107 -3.00 5.70 6.75
C ALA A 107 -3.98 6.47 5.82
N LEU A 108 -4.37 5.82 4.73
CA LEU A 108 -5.59 6.15 3.95
C LEU A 108 -6.72 5.16 4.22
N ARG A 109 -6.38 4.04 4.85
CA ARG A 109 -7.24 2.89 5.12
C ARG A 109 -6.82 2.31 6.46
N VAL A 110 -7.76 1.71 7.19
CA VAL A 110 -7.46 0.89 8.36
C VAL A 110 -7.18 -0.52 7.86
N ASN A 111 -5.90 -0.92 7.94
CA ASN A 111 -5.45 -2.26 7.57
C ASN A 111 -5.37 -3.15 8.82
N SER A 112 -5.84 -4.39 8.70
CA SER A 112 -5.74 -5.42 9.73
C SER A 112 -5.26 -6.74 9.16
N GLY A 113 -4.43 -7.45 9.92
CA GLY A 113 -4.01 -8.81 9.58
C GLY A 113 -5.08 -9.88 9.78
N THR A 114 -6.23 -9.52 10.35
CA THR A 114 -7.32 -10.44 10.67
C THR A 114 -8.66 -9.91 10.17
N ASN A 115 -9.54 -10.85 9.80
CA ASN A 115 -10.93 -10.62 9.39
C ASN A 115 -11.75 -11.86 9.76
N THR A 116 -13.06 -11.83 9.55
CA THR A 116 -13.96 -12.94 9.86
C THR A 116 -14.80 -13.28 8.64
N GLY A 117 -15.39 -14.48 8.64
CA GLY A 117 -16.18 -14.99 7.52
C GLY A 117 -15.84 -16.45 7.19
N PRO A 118 -16.40 -16.99 6.11
CA PRO A 118 -16.18 -18.37 5.69
C PRO A 118 -14.75 -18.61 5.20
N GLY A 119 -14.32 -19.87 5.21
CA GLY A 119 -13.05 -20.30 4.61
C GLY A 119 -11.84 -19.62 5.23
N PHE A 120 -11.01 -19.01 4.38
CA PHE A 120 -9.73 -18.40 4.78
C PHE A 120 -9.84 -16.90 5.12
N CYS A 121 -11.03 -16.36 5.36
CA CYS A 121 -11.18 -14.95 5.73
C CYS A 121 -10.34 -14.53 6.95
N PHE A 122 -10.04 -15.43 7.88
CA PHE A 122 -9.15 -15.14 9.00
C PHE A 122 -7.69 -14.87 8.60
N LEU A 123 -7.26 -15.30 7.41
CA LEU A 123 -5.94 -15.07 6.81
C LEU A 123 -5.91 -13.85 5.88
N ASP A 124 -7.05 -13.52 5.26
CA ASP A 124 -7.14 -12.46 4.26
C ASP A 124 -7.03 -11.07 4.86
N GLY A 125 -7.25 -10.92 6.16
CA GLY A 125 -7.23 -9.61 6.81
C GLY A 125 -8.26 -8.65 6.21
N SER A 126 -8.09 -7.36 6.45
CA SER A 126 -9.03 -6.35 5.98
C SER A 126 -8.37 -5.03 5.64
N SER A 127 -9.05 -4.27 4.79
CA SER A 127 -8.66 -2.92 4.38
C SER A 127 -9.90 -2.04 4.26
N LEU A 128 -10.18 -1.25 5.30
CA LEU A 128 -11.32 -0.34 5.34
C LEU A 128 -10.88 1.07 4.94
N PRO A 129 -11.36 1.64 3.82
CA PRO A 129 -11.06 3.03 3.47
C PRO A 129 -11.48 3.99 4.58
N LEU A 130 -10.64 4.99 4.88
CA LEU A 130 -11.05 6.09 5.74
C LEU A 130 -12.04 6.99 4.98
N THR A 131 -13.03 7.51 5.69
CA THR A 131 -13.96 8.50 5.16
C THR A 131 -13.25 9.81 4.81
N ASP A 132 -13.83 10.62 3.93
CA ASP A 132 -13.30 11.94 3.60
C ASP A 132 -13.08 12.82 4.83
N ALA A 133 -13.98 12.75 5.82
CA ALA A 133 -13.87 13.50 7.08
C ALA A 133 -12.67 13.01 7.92
N GLN A 134 -12.47 11.71 8.03
CA GLN A 134 -11.30 11.14 8.71
C GLN A 134 -10.00 11.49 7.97
N LEU A 135 -9.99 11.43 6.63
CA LEU A 135 -8.84 11.82 5.82
C LEU A 135 -8.53 13.31 5.93
N ALA A 136 -9.54 14.17 6.02
CA ALA A 136 -9.35 15.60 6.23
C ALA A 136 -8.84 15.92 7.65
N ALA A 137 -9.26 15.17 8.67
CA ALA A 137 -8.74 15.32 10.02
C ALA A 137 -7.30 14.81 10.14
N LEU A 138 -7.01 13.63 9.58
CA LEU A 138 -5.69 12.99 9.66
C LEU A 138 -4.66 13.65 8.73
N HIS A 139 -5.10 14.08 7.54
CA HIS A 139 -4.28 14.73 6.51
C HIS A 139 -4.95 16.01 5.98
N PRO A 140 -4.92 17.12 6.74
CA PRO A 140 -5.63 18.36 6.42
C PRO A 140 -5.31 18.97 5.05
N HIS A 141 -4.12 18.70 4.54
CA HIS A 141 -3.71 19.05 3.18
C HIS A 141 -2.87 17.92 2.58
N VAL A 142 -2.79 17.89 1.24
CA VAL A 142 -2.02 16.87 0.52
C VAL A 142 -0.58 16.79 1.02
N GLY A 143 0.07 17.93 1.28
CA GLY A 143 1.43 18.00 1.81
C GLY A 143 1.63 17.26 3.15
N SER A 144 0.65 17.24 4.06
CA SER A 144 0.83 16.60 5.37
C SER A 144 0.91 15.07 5.22
N TYR A 145 0.14 14.52 4.28
CA TYR A 145 0.27 13.11 3.90
C TYR A 145 1.62 12.83 3.26
N VAL A 146 2.04 13.68 2.30
CA VAL A 146 3.31 13.53 1.58
C VAL A 146 4.47 13.49 2.56
N ASP A 147 4.56 14.47 3.46
CA ASP A 147 5.64 14.56 4.44
C ASP A 147 5.67 13.32 5.35
N LYS A 148 4.49 12.89 5.85
CA LYS A 148 4.39 11.71 6.73
C LYS A 148 4.76 10.42 6.01
N SER A 149 4.25 10.22 4.80
CA SER A 149 4.48 9.03 3.97
C SER A 149 5.96 8.92 3.56
N VAL A 150 6.55 10.02 3.10
CA VAL A 150 7.98 10.09 2.72
C VAL A 150 8.87 9.85 3.94
N ALA A 151 8.55 10.48 5.09
CA ALA A 151 9.32 10.28 6.32
C ALA A 151 9.29 8.82 6.80
N ALA A 152 8.10 8.20 6.82
CA ALA A 152 7.94 6.80 7.20
C ALA A 152 8.70 5.86 6.26
N THR A 153 8.58 6.07 4.94
CA THR A 153 9.27 5.26 3.92
C THR A 153 10.79 5.37 4.07
N ARG A 154 11.32 6.59 4.14
CA ARG A 154 12.78 6.81 4.32
C ARG A 154 13.27 6.26 5.65
N ALA A 155 12.46 6.30 6.72
CA ALA A 155 12.80 5.67 7.99
C ALA A 155 12.87 4.14 7.88
N ALA A 156 11.92 3.50 7.21
CA ALA A 156 11.94 2.06 6.96
C ALA A 156 13.16 1.64 6.13
N VAL A 157 13.51 2.39 5.09
CA VAL A 157 14.74 2.17 4.29
C VAL A 157 15.99 2.28 5.16
N ARG A 158 16.11 3.35 5.95
CA ARG A 158 17.27 3.54 6.86
C ARG A 158 17.39 2.46 7.92
N ALA A 159 16.26 1.97 8.43
CA ALA A 159 16.22 0.87 9.38
C ALA A 159 16.52 -0.50 8.74
N GLY A 160 16.58 -0.56 7.40
CA GLY A 160 16.79 -1.80 6.65
C GLY A 160 15.56 -2.69 6.60
N TYR A 161 14.37 -2.16 6.92
CA TYR A 161 13.12 -2.93 6.90
C TYR A 161 12.52 -3.09 5.51
N VAL A 162 12.99 -2.32 4.54
CA VAL A 162 12.61 -2.42 3.12
C VAL A 162 13.86 -2.16 2.26
N PRO A 163 13.90 -2.63 1.00
CA PRO A 163 15.03 -2.41 0.09
C PRO A 163 15.33 -0.92 -0.13
N ARG A 164 16.53 -0.56 -0.60
CA ARG A 164 16.86 0.86 -0.87
C ARG A 164 16.10 1.43 -2.07
N ASP A 165 15.80 0.58 -3.04
CA ASP A 165 15.12 0.90 -4.28
C ASP A 165 13.61 0.64 -4.20
N VAL A 166 12.99 0.93 -3.05
CA VAL A 166 11.56 0.68 -2.82
C VAL A 166 10.65 1.23 -3.91
N THR A 167 11.01 2.36 -4.52
CA THR A 167 10.21 3.06 -5.55
C THR A 167 10.15 2.32 -6.88
N ARG A 168 10.98 1.29 -7.06
CA ARG A 168 10.93 0.38 -8.22
C ARG A 168 9.84 -0.67 -8.09
N ASP A 169 9.30 -0.86 -6.89
CA ASP A 169 8.20 -1.80 -6.70
C ASP A 169 6.93 -1.27 -7.40
N PRO A 170 6.24 -2.11 -8.20
CA PRO A 170 5.04 -1.68 -8.91
C PRO A 170 3.89 -1.24 -7.99
N ALA A 171 3.87 -1.66 -6.72
CA ALA A 171 2.83 -1.30 -5.75
C ALA A 171 2.69 0.23 -5.60
N TRP A 172 3.79 0.98 -5.69
CA TRP A 172 3.75 2.44 -5.63
C TRP A 172 2.89 3.10 -6.73
N TYR A 173 2.68 2.40 -7.84
CA TYR A 173 1.92 2.89 -8.99
C TYR A 173 0.55 2.22 -9.07
N SER A 174 0.47 0.91 -8.84
CA SER A 174 -0.80 0.17 -8.87
C SER A 174 -1.76 0.63 -7.78
N ASP A 175 -1.27 0.97 -6.59
CA ASP A 175 -2.09 1.51 -5.51
C ASP A 175 -2.80 2.82 -5.91
N ILE A 176 -2.13 3.67 -6.70
CA ILE A 176 -2.73 4.90 -7.24
C ILE A 176 -3.80 4.55 -8.28
N ARG A 177 -3.52 3.58 -9.16
CA ARG A 177 -4.49 3.13 -10.18
C ARG A 177 -5.74 2.55 -9.52
N GLU A 178 -5.59 1.79 -8.46
CA GLU A 178 -6.70 1.24 -7.68
C GLU A 178 -7.53 2.33 -7.04
N LEU A 179 -6.90 3.31 -6.39
CA LEU A 179 -7.62 4.47 -5.84
C LEU A 179 -8.39 5.23 -6.93
N VAL A 180 -7.78 5.46 -8.10
CA VAL A 180 -8.48 6.07 -9.24
C VAL A 180 -9.69 5.23 -9.65
N GLY A 181 -9.54 3.91 -9.73
CA GLY A 181 -10.62 2.98 -10.04
C GLY A 181 -11.76 2.99 -9.01
N GLU A 182 -11.42 2.97 -7.71
CA GLU A 182 -12.38 3.03 -6.60
C GLU A 182 -13.22 4.31 -6.67
N TYR A 183 -12.59 5.47 -6.85
CA TYR A 183 -13.30 6.75 -6.94
C TYR A 183 -14.07 6.91 -8.26
N ALA A 184 -13.60 6.31 -9.36
CA ALA A 184 -14.33 6.28 -10.62
C ALA A 184 -15.59 5.41 -10.53
N ALA A 185 -15.49 4.23 -9.90
CA ALA A 185 -16.63 3.35 -9.65
C ALA A 185 -17.67 4.00 -8.73
N ALA A 186 -17.23 4.85 -7.81
CA ALA A 186 -18.12 5.69 -6.98
C ALA A 186 -18.70 6.92 -7.71
N GLY A 187 -18.39 7.13 -8.99
CA GLY A 187 -18.85 8.29 -9.77
C GLY A 187 -18.19 9.62 -9.38
N ARG A 188 -17.13 9.59 -8.56
CA ARG A 188 -16.44 10.78 -8.03
C ARG A 188 -15.31 11.26 -8.92
N ILE A 189 -14.77 10.39 -9.77
CA ILE A 189 -13.87 10.74 -10.86
C ILE A 189 -14.56 10.41 -12.19
N PRO A 190 -14.68 11.36 -13.13
CA PRO A 190 -15.28 11.08 -14.44
C PRO A 190 -14.56 9.94 -15.15
N ALA A 191 -15.29 9.01 -15.77
CA ALA A 191 -14.72 7.82 -16.40
C ALA A 191 -13.60 8.12 -17.42
N ARG A 192 -13.77 9.19 -18.20
CA ARG A 192 -12.72 9.66 -19.14
C ARG A 192 -11.46 10.09 -18.40
N THR A 193 -11.60 10.87 -17.33
CA THR A 193 -10.48 11.32 -16.49
C THR A 193 -9.78 10.12 -15.85
N ALA A 194 -10.54 9.15 -15.32
CA ALA A 194 -9.97 7.93 -14.74
C ALA A 194 -9.13 7.14 -15.77
N ALA A 195 -9.66 6.93 -16.98
CA ALA A 195 -8.94 6.26 -18.05
C ALA A 195 -7.66 7.02 -18.47
N ASP A 196 -7.69 8.35 -18.46
CA ASP A 196 -6.52 9.18 -18.79
C ASP A 196 -5.44 9.05 -17.71
N LEU A 197 -5.82 9.13 -16.43
CA LEU A 197 -4.93 8.94 -15.29
C LEU A 197 -4.32 7.53 -15.29
N GLU A 198 -5.11 6.50 -15.56
CA GLU A 198 -4.64 5.12 -15.62
C GLU A 198 -3.57 4.93 -16.71
N ARG A 199 -3.77 5.50 -17.90
CA ARG A 199 -2.76 5.43 -18.99
C ARG A 199 -1.46 6.12 -18.60
N LEU A 200 -1.53 7.23 -17.87
CA LEU A 200 -0.34 7.93 -17.38
C LEU A 200 0.37 7.12 -16.29
N LEU A 201 -0.36 6.56 -15.34
CA LEU A 201 0.17 5.72 -14.26
C LEU A 201 0.82 4.44 -14.80
N LEU A 202 0.22 3.80 -15.81
CA LEU A 202 0.82 2.65 -16.50
C LEU A 202 2.16 3.00 -17.17
N ARG A 203 2.32 4.22 -17.68
CA ARG A 203 3.60 4.69 -18.23
C ARG A 203 4.61 4.97 -17.12
N ALA A 204 4.18 5.64 -16.06
CA ALA A 204 5.00 5.91 -14.88
C ALA A 204 5.56 4.61 -14.28
N GLU A 205 4.70 3.62 -14.08
CA GLU A 205 5.06 2.30 -13.55
C GLU A 205 6.10 1.59 -14.41
N ARG A 206 5.90 1.53 -15.73
CA ARG A 206 6.89 0.92 -16.65
C ARG A 206 8.26 1.57 -16.54
N HIS A 207 8.31 2.90 -16.43
CA HIS A 207 9.57 3.62 -16.27
C HIS A 207 10.20 3.41 -14.89
N GLY A 208 9.40 3.48 -13.81
CA GLY A 208 9.86 3.32 -12.44
C GLY A 208 10.40 1.93 -12.15
N VAL A 209 9.68 0.88 -12.56
CA VAL A 209 10.16 -0.51 -12.45
C VAL A 209 11.47 -0.72 -13.22
N ALA A 210 11.61 -0.08 -14.38
CA ALA A 210 12.84 -0.10 -15.17
C ALA A 210 13.99 0.73 -14.57
N GLY A 211 13.77 1.46 -13.46
CA GLY A 211 14.77 2.32 -12.83
C GLY A 211 14.99 3.66 -13.54
N ASN A 212 14.05 4.10 -14.38
CA ASN A 212 14.09 5.40 -15.04
C ASN A 212 13.22 6.42 -14.29
N ASP A 213 13.74 6.88 -13.15
CA ASP A 213 13.03 7.78 -12.24
C ASP A 213 12.63 9.11 -12.90
N GLY A 214 13.47 9.67 -13.78
CA GLY A 214 13.14 10.89 -14.50
C GLY A 214 11.92 10.73 -15.42
N ALA A 215 11.84 9.64 -16.17
CA ALA A 215 10.69 9.37 -17.04
C ALA A 215 9.43 8.98 -16.23
N ALA A 216 9.59 8.31 -15.09
CA ALA A 216 8.50 8.04 -14.16
C ALA A 216 7.94 9.35 -13.58
N ALA A 217 8.82 10.25 -13.13
CA ALA A 217 8.46 11.56 -12.58
C ALA A 217 7.69 12.42 -13.58
N VAL A 218 8.09 12.45 -14.86
CA VAL A 218 7.35 13.17 -15.92
C VAL A 218 5.90 12.70 -15.99
N HIS A 219 5.65 11.39 -15.96
CA HIS A 219 4.29 10.86 -16.04
C HIS A 219 3.49 11.09 -14.77
N LEU A 220 4.12 11.03 -13.59
CA LEU A 220 3.46 11.39 -12.32
C LEU A 220 3.12 12.88 -12.26
N LEU A 221 3.96 13.76 -12.78
CA LEU A 221 3.65 15.19 -12.91
C LEU A 221 2.44 15.43 -13.82
N LEU A 222 2.30 14.65 -14.90
CA LEU A 222 1.11 14.68 -15.76
C LEU A 222 -0.15 14.18 -15.02
N VAL A 223 -0.04 13.14 -14.18
CA VAL A 223 -1.13 12.68 -13.30
C VAL A 223 -1.57 13.80 -12.36
N VAL A 224 -0.62 14.49 -11.73
CA VAL A 224 -0.89 15.63 -10.85
C VAL A 224 -1.59 16.77 -11.61
N ALA A 225 -1.07 17.16 -12.77
CA ALA A 225 -1.64 18.22 -13.59
C ALA A 225 -3.07 17.89 -14.05
N ALA A 226 -3.31 16.67 -14.54
CA ALA A 226 -4.63 16.20 -14.93
C ALA A 226 -5.60 16.16 -13.74
N SER A 227 -5.15 15.73 -12.56
CA SER A 227 -5.98 15.71 -11.35
C SER A 227 -6.48 17.11 -10.96
N TYR A 228 -5.61 18.13 -11.00
CA TYR A 228 -6.03 19.52 -10.76
C TYR A 228 -6.97 20.06 -11.84
N LYS A 229 -6.70 19.71 -13.10
CA LYS A 229 -7.45 20.22 -14.24
C LYS A 229 -8.85 19.61 -14.31
N ASP A 230 -8.98 18.31 -14.09
CA ASP A 230 -10.15 17.54 -14.49
C ASP A 230 -10.99 17.04 -13.29
N ILE A 231 -10.48 17.10 -12.05
CA ILE A 231 -11.21 16.75 -10.81
C ILE A 231 -11.45 18.03 -9.98
N ARG A 232 -12.25 18.96 -10.52
CA ARG A 232 -12.47 20.29 -9.89
C ARG A 232 -13.58 20.29 -8.83
N GLY A 233 -14.65 19.54 -9.06
CA GLY A 233 -15.86 19.56 -8.23
C GLY A 233 -15.78 18.72 -6.96
N ASP A 234 -14.76 17.87 -6.82
CA ASP A 234 -14.58 16.98 -5.69
C ASP A 234 -13.14 17.04 -5.20
N ARG A 235 -12.90 17.86 -4.18
CA ARG A 235 -11.57 18.02 -3.57
C ARG A 235 -11.08 16.72 -2.95
N ALA A 236 -11.94 15.93 -2.30
CA ALA A 236 -11.50 14.71 -1.63
C ALA A 236 -11.08 13.64 -2.65
N ALA A 237 -11.83 13.50 -3.76
CA ALA A 237 -11.43 12.63 -4.87
C ALA A 237 -10.12 13.07 -5.53
N ARG A 238 -9.94 14.37 -5.74
CA ARG A 238 -8.66 14.90 -6.25
C ARG A 238 -7.51 14.61 -5.29
N ASP A 239 -7.69 14.92 -4.00
CA ASP A 239 -6.67 14.75 -2.97
C ASP A 239 -6.35 13.25 -2.73
N ALA A 240 -7.28 12.33 -3.02
CA ALA A 240 -7.02 10.89 -3.00
C ALA A 240 -5.98 10.43 -4.03
N VAL A 241 -5.94 11.07 -5.21
CA VAL A 241 -4.92 10.80 -6.25
C VAL A 241 -3.63 11.56 -5.94
N LEU A 242 -3.73 12.84 -5.56
CA LEU A 242 -2.58 13.71 -5.35
C LEU A 242 -1.68 13.25 -4.20
N ARG A 243 -2.26 12.77 -3.09
CA ARG A 243 -1.52 12.28 -1.90
C ARG A 243 -0.44 11.25 -2.26
N PRO A 244 -0.78 10.05 -2.80
CA PRO A 244 0.23 9.05 -3.12
C PRO A 244 1.09 9.44 -4.34
N ALA A 245 0.55 10.14 -5.34
CA ALA A 245 1.33 10.54 -6.51
C ALA A 245 2.46 11.52 -6.16
N LEU A 246 2.18 12.53 -5.33
CA LEU A 246 3.19 13.49 -4.87
C LEU A 246 4.15 12.87 -3.85
N ALA A 247 3.70 11.93 -3.02
CA ALA A 247 4.59 11.19 -2.13
C ALA A 247 5.60 10.37 -2.92
N LEU A 248 5.15 9.67 -3.97
CA LEU A 248 6.03 8.91 -4.86
C LEU A 248 6.99 9.82 -5.62
N LEU A 249 6.50 10.95 -6.18
CA LEU A 249 7.36 11.96 -6.80
C LEU A 249 8.48 12.42 -5.87
N LYS A 250 8.18 12.59 -4.57
CA LYS A 250 9.18 13.03 -3.58
C LYS A 250 10.16 11.93 -3.14
N LEU A 251 9.83 10.66 -3.40
CA LEU A 251 10.71 9.52 -3.12
C LEU A 251 11.67 9.22 -4.27
N ILE A 252 11.30 9.55 -5.52
CA ILE A 252 12.13 9.37 -6.72
C ILE A 252 12.99 10.60 -7.07
N ASP A 253 12.78 11.73 -6.38
CA ASP A 253 13.59 12.97 -6.42
C ASP A 253 14.67 12.97 -5.33
#